data_AF-A0A8J3NLF7-F1
#
_entry.id   AF-A0A8J3NLF7-F1
#
_cell.length_a   1.000
_cell.length_b   1.000
_cell.length_c   1.000
_cell.angle_alpha   90.00
_cell.angle_beta   90.00
_cell.angle_gamma   90.00
#
_symmetry.space_group_name_H-M   'P 1'
#
loop_
_entity.id
_entity.type
_entity.pdbx_description
1 polymer ?
#
loop_
_entity_poly.entity_id
_entity_poly.type
_entity_poly.pdbx_seq_one_letter_code
_entity_poly.pdbx_strand_id
1 'polypeptide(L)' 'MTVDVMAPRGGVMTDEVGTITGELTLEPKVETDGTVRLRVQYKGAEEWYTVTGAQIKVPDPADATAVDRAARHLLDRFSH' A
#
# COMPACT_ATOMS: atom_id res chain seq x y z
N MET A 1 2.47 2.62 9.40
CA MET A 1 1.28 1.84 9.83
C MET A 1 1.16 0.65 8.90
N THR A 2 0.70 -0.51 9.38
CA THR A 2 0.43 -1.67 8.53
C THR A 2 -0.95 -2.24 8.84
N VAL A 3 -1.53 -2.93 7.86
CA VAL A 3 -2.79 -3.67 8.01
C VAL A 3 -2.63 -5.04 7.38
N ASP A 4 -3.06 -6.09 8.09
CA ASP A 4 -3.14 -7.43 7.54
C ASP A 4 -4.51 -7.64 6.88
N VAL A 5 -4.50 -8.25 5.69
CA VAL A 5 -5.72 -8.52 4.90
C VAL A 5 -5.65 -9.90 4.26
N MET A 6 -6.82 -10.45 3.91
CA MET A 6 -6.90 -11.50 2.91
C MET A 6 -6.98 -10.83 1.54
N ALA A 7 -6.16 -11.28 0.58
CA ALA A 7 -6.18 -10.73 -0.77
C ALA A 7 -7.59 -10.86 -1.38
N PRO A 8 -8.08 -9.84 -2.11
CA PRO A 8 -9.38 -9.90 -2.77
C PRO A 8 -9.39 -10.98 -3.85
N ARG A 9 -10.59 -11.32 -4.35
CA ARG A 9 -10.73 -12.21 -5.51
C ARG A 9 -10.01 -11.60 -6.71
N GLY A 10 -8.99 -12.29 -7.22
CA GLY A 10 -8.11 -11.77 -8.27
C GLY A 10 -6.74 -11.31 -7.78
N GLY A 11 -6.51 -11.29 -6.47
CA GLY A 11 -5.23 -10.92 -5.87
C GLY A 11 -4.93 -9.43 -5.89
N VAL A 12 -3.72 -9.10 -5.48
CA VAL A 12 -3.16 -7.74 -5.54
C VAL A 12 -2.11 -7.74 -6.65
N MET A 13 -2.27 -6.86 -7.65
CA MET A 13 -1.26 -6.68 -8.68
C MET A 13 -0.09 -5.85 -8.12
N THR A 14 1.12 -6.31 -8.39
CA THR A 14 2.37 -5.63 -8.04
C THR A 14 3.18 -5.30 -9.29
N ASP A 15 4.00 -4.26 -9.19
CA ASP A 15 4.84 -3.83 -10.30
C ASP A 15 5.98 -4.81 -10.56
N GLU A 16 6.44 -5.53 -9.53
CA GLU A 16 7.64 -6.36 -9.58
C GLU A 16 7.37 -7.83 -9.91
N VAL A 17 6.36 -8.45 -9.27
CA VAL A 17 6.15 -9.91 -9.34
C VAL A 17 4.79 -10.31 -9.90
N GLY A 18 4.01 -9.33 -10.37
CA GLY A 18 2.65 -9.55 -10.88
C GLY A 18 1.65 -9.77 -9.74
N THR A 19 0.72 -10.70 -9.90
CA THR A 19 -0.37 -10.90 -8.95
C THR A 19 0.06 -11.76 -7.75
N ILE A 20 -0.19 -11.26 -6.53
CA ILE A 20 -0.02 -12.00 -5.28
C ILE A 20 -1.38 -12.25 -4.61
N THR A 21 -1.49 -13.34 -3.85
CA THR A 21 -2.76 -13.81 -3.26
C THR A 21 -2.56 -14.32 -1.83
N GLY A 22 -3.64 -14.58 -1.08
CA GLY A 22 -3.56 -15.15 0.28
C GLY A 22 -3.48 -14.09 1.37
N GLU A 23 -2.82 -14.41 2.49
CA GLU A 23 -2.65 -13.47 3.61
C GLU A 23 -1.52 -12.49 3.33
N LEU A 24 -1.85 -11.21 3.35
CA LEU A 24 -0.95 -10.13 2.99
C LEU A 24 -0.84 -9.11 4.12
N THR A 25 0.29 -8.43 4.20
CA THR A 25 0.45 -7.20 5.00
C THR A 25 0.64 -6.03 4.05
N LEU A 26 -0.17 -4.98 4.23
CA LEU A 26 -0.12 -3.75 3.46
C LEU A 26 0.56 -2.64 4.26
N GLU A 27 1.36 -1.81 3.58
CA GLU A 27 2.04 -0.67 4.19
C GLU A 27 2.06 0.54 3.26
N PRO A 28 1.45 1.68 3.66
CA PRO A 28 1.64 2.94 2.98
C PRO A 28 3.04 3.50 3.29
N LYS A 29 3.78 3.83 2.25
CA LYS A 29 5.09 4.49 2.33
C LYS A 29 5.02 5.86 1.67
N VAL A 30 5.43 6.89 2.41
CA VAL A 30 5.63 8.22 1.84
C VAL A 30 7.03 8.31 1.23
N GLU A 31 7.09 8.81 0.01
CA GLU A 31 8.32 9.02 -0.72
C GLU A 31 8.77 10.47 -0.59
N THR A 32 10.05 10.72 -0.89
CA THR A 32 10.66 12.06 -0.75
C THR A 32 10.01 13.12 -1.64
N ASP A 33 9.35 12.69 -2.72
CA ASP A 33 8.64 13.58 -3.63
C ASP A 33 7.21 13.91 -3.16
N GLY A 34 6.73 13.34 -2.04
CA GLY A 34 5.36 13.48 -1.56
C GLY A 34 4.36 12.52 -2.19
N THR A 35 4.83 11.47 -2.85
CA THR A 35 3.97 10.37 -3.27
C THR A 35 3.79 9.39 -2.11
N VAL A 36 2.56 9.16 -1.67
CA VAL A 36 2.22 8.03 -0.78
C VAL A 36 1.88 6.85 -1.66
N ARG A 37 2.66 5.77 -1.58
CA ARG A 37 2.44 4.52 -2.33
C ARG A 37 2.14 3.38 -1.39
N LEU A 38 1.30 2.45 -1.83
CA LEU A 38 1.03 1.23 -1.08
C LEU A 38 2.04 0.15 -1.45
N ARG A 39 2.65 -0.46 -0.44
CA ARG A 39 3.47 -1.66 -0.57
C ARG A 39 2.75 -2.84 0.03
N VAL A 40 3.14 -4.03 -0.40
CA VAL A 40 2.55 -5.28 0.05
C VAL A 40 3.62 -6.34 0.21
N GLN A 41 3.45 -7.20 1.20
CA GLN A 41 4.20 -8.43 1.34
C GLN A 41 3.25 -9.59 1.64
N TYR A 42 3.72 -10.81 1.45
CA TYR A 42 3.12 -11.94 2.15
C TYR A 42 3.28 -11.74 3.65
N LYS A 43 2.24 -12.06 4.42
CA LYS A 43 2.27 -11.84 5.87
C LYS A 43 3.47 -12.53 6.51
N GLY A 44 4.32 -11.75 7.18
CA GLY A 44 5.54 -12.23 7.85
C GLY A 44 6.75 -12.46 6.94
N ALA A 45 6.65 -12.17 5.64
CA ALA A 45 7.80 -12.15 4.76
C ALA A 45 8.71 -10.95 5.05
N GLU A 46 9.91 -10.97 4.46
CA GLU A 46 10.86 -9.85 4.54
C GLU A 46 10.75 -8.90 3.33
N GLU A 47 10.30 -9.44 2.20
CA GLU A 47 10.26 -8.73 0.92
C GLU A 47 8.94 -7.97 0.74
N TRP A 48 9.07 -6.71 0.34
CA TRP A 48 7.96 -5.81 0.03
C TRP A 48 7.94 -5.46 -1.47
N TYR A 49 6.76 -5.51 -2.07
CA TYR A 49 6.49 -5.17 -3.47
C TYR A 49 5.57 -3.96 -3.56
N THR A 50 5.66 -3.21 -4.66
CA THR A 50 4.85 -2.02 -4.90
C THR A 50 3.50 -2.43 -5.49
N VAL A 51 2.40 -1.97 -4.89
CA VAL A 51 1.05 -2.25 -5.41
C VAL A 51 0.78 -1.37 -6.62
N THR A 52 0.51 -2.00 -7.76
CA THR A 52 0.29 -1.32 -9.03
C THR A 52 -0.86 -0.33 -8.95
N GLY A 53 -0.60 0.93 -9.32
CA GLY A 53 -1.61 1.99 -9.35
C GLY A 53 -2.11 2.49 -7.99
N ALA A 54 -1.65 1.93 -6.87
CA ALA A 54 -2.05 2.34 -5.54
C ALA A 54 -1.13 3.44 -4.99
N GLN A 55 -1.28 4.65 -5.55
CA GLN A 55 -0.52 5.83 -5.12
C GLN A 55 -1.37 7.10 -5.09
N ILE A 56 -1.01 8.04 -4.22
CA ILE A 56 -1.62 9.37 -4.10
C ILE A 56 -0.51 10.39 -3.90
N LYS A 57 -0.54 11.47 -4.69
CA LYS A 57 0.35 12.61 -4.49
C LYS A 57 -0.24 13.54 -3.43
N VAL A 58 0.53 13.83 -2.38
CA VAL A 58 0.18 14.90 -1.43
C VAL A 58 0.86 16.21 -1.83
N PRO A 59 0.22 17.38 -1.62
CA PRO A 59 0.82 18.68 -1.96
C PRO A 59 2.08 19.02 -1.13
N ASP A 60 2.08 18.61 0.14
CA ASP A 60 3.19 18.81 1.06
C ASP A 60 3.47 17.50 1.82
N PRO A 61 4.62 16.84 1.61
CA PRO A 61 5.00 15.64 2.37
C PRO A 61 5.23 15.90 3.87
N ALA A 62 5.45 17.15 4.27
CA ALA A 62 5.63 17.52 5.67
C ALA A 62 4.30 17.65 6.42
N ASP A 63 3.18 17.77 5.71
CA ASP A 63 1.84 17.75 6.30
C ASP A 63 1.46 16.31 6.68
N ALA A 64 1.72 15.96 7.95
CA ALA A 64 1.40 14.65 8.52
C ALA A 64 -0.09 14.30 8.40
N THR A 65 -1.00 15.28 8.40
CA THR A 65 -2.45 15.02 8.28
C THR A 65 -2.81 14.65 6.84
N ALA A 66 -2.22 15.33 5.85
CA ALA A 66 -2.40 14.99 4.44
C ALA A 66 -1.85 13.59 4.13
N VAL A 67 -0.66 13.27 4.65
CA VAL A 67 -0.02 11.96 4.49
C VAL A 67 -0.85 10.85 5.15
N ASP A 68 -1.30 11.03 6.40
CA ASP A 68 -2.12 10.05 7.13
C ASP A 68 -3.45 9.78 6.40
N ARG A 69 -4.10 10.85 5.90
CA ARG A 69 -5.34 10.71 5.12
C ARG A 69 -5.13 9.92 3.84
N ALA A 70 -4.06 10.21 3.08
CA ALA A 70 -3.73 9.49 1.86
C ALA A 70 -3.41 8.02 2.16
N ALA A 71 -2.66 7.75 3.23
CA ALA A 71 -2.32 6.40 3.68
C ALA A 71 -3.57 5.57 4.02
N ARG A 72 -4.50 6.11 4.82
CA ARG A 72 -5.77 5.45 5.16
C ARG A 72 -6.64 5.21 3.93
N HIS A 73 -6.77 6.21 3.07
CA HIS A 73 -7.55 6.07 1.85
C HIS A 73 -7.00 4.96 0.93
N LEU A 74 -5.68 4.77 0.86
CA LEU A 74 -5.10 3.66 0.11
C LEU A 74 -5.42 2.30 0.76
N LEU A 75 -5.33 2.20 2.08
CA LEU A 75 -5.64 0.97 2.82
C LEU A 75 -7.12 0.58 2.70
N ASP A 76 -8.03 1.55 2.74
CA ASP A 76 -9.47 1.30 2.66
C ASP A 76 -9.90 0.64 1.34
N ARG A 77 -9.11 0.79 0.26
CA ARG A 77 -9.37 0.13 -1.05
C ARG A 77 -9.23 -1.39 -1.02
N PHE A 78 -8.56 -1.93 0.00
CA PHE A 78 -8.26 -3.36 0.14
C PHE A 78 -8.86 -3.96 1.42
N SER A 79 -9.59 -3.16 2.20
CA SER A 79 -10.17 -3.55 3.49
C SER A 79 -11.67 -3.82 3.30
N HIS A 80 -12.04 -4.98 2.74
CA HIS A 80 -13.45 -5.40 2.52
C HIS A 80 -13.68 -6.84 2.98
#